data_AF-A0A0B8WUX9-F1
#
_entry.id   AF-A0A0B8WUX9-F1
#
_cell.length_a   1.000
_cell.length_b   1.000
_cell.length_c   1.000
_cell.angle_alpha   90.00
_cell.angle_beta   90.00
_cell.angle_gamma   90.00
#
_symmetry.space_group_name_H-M   'P 1'
#
loop_
_entity.id
_entity.type
_entity.pdbx_description
1 polymer ?
#
loop_
_entity_poly.entity_id
_entity_poly.type
_entity_poly.pdbx_seq_one_letter_code
_entity_poly.pdbx_strand_id
1 'polypeptide(L)' 'MTPEKLDFIFPFFVFFYGLLMVFVLENPYLARVGQERMGEMYQNLARHKSLGWVCFFVGGLWSAQNVWYSSL' A
#
# COMPACT_ATOMS: atom_id res chain seq x y z
N MET A 1 0.75 -11.85 -20.41
CA MET A 1 0.11 -10.57 -20.05
C MET A 1 0.68 -9.52 -20.99
N THR A 2 -0.13 -8.72 -21.68
CA THR A 2 0.43 -7.60 -22.46
C THR A 2 0.91 -6.52 -21.49
N PRO A 3 1.95 -5.73 -21.83
CA PRO A 3 2.43 -4.64 -20.99
C PRO A 3 1.32 -3.69 -20.55
N GLU A 4 0.39 -3.37 -21.45
CA GLU A 4 -0.77 -2.50 -21.18
C GLU A 4 -1.67 -3.01 -20.04
N LYS A 5 -1.94 -4.31 -20.00
CA LYS A 5 -2.74 -4.91 -18.92
C LYS A 5 -1.99 -4.88 -17.59
N LEU A 6 -0.66 -5.01 -17.63
CA LEU A 6 0.17 -4.91 -16.45
C LEU A 6 0.16 -3.49 -15.89
N ASP A 7 0.31 -2.48 -16.75
CA ASP A 7 0.28 -1.06 -16.36
C ASP A 7 -1.07 -0.64 -15.79
N PHE A 8 -2.16 -1.24 -16.26
CA PHE A 8 -3.48 -1.02 -15.67
C PHE A 8 -3.59 -1.60 -14.25
N ILE A 9 -3.15 -2.85 -14.06
CA ILE A 9 -3.34 -3.60 -12.80
C ILE A 9 -2.31 -3.22 -11.73
N PHE A 10 -1.08 -2.92 -12.12
CA PHE A 10 0.04 -2.61 -11.22
C PHE A 10 -0.27 -1.54 -10.15
N PRO A 11 -0.85 -0.37 -10.47
CA PRO A 11 -1.15 0.63 -9.46
C PRO A 11 -2.13 0.15 -8.39
N PHE A 12 -3.03 -0.79 -8.71
CA PHE A 12 -3.94 -1.36 -7.70
C PHE A 12 -3.19 -2.20 -6.68
N PHE A 13 -2.18 -2.96 -7.11
CA PHE A 13 -1.32 -3.70 -6.18
C PHE A 13 -0.47 -2.76 -5.32
N VAL A 14 0.09 -1.71 -5.93
CA VAL A 14 0.85 -0.69 -5.20
C VAL A 14 -0.04 0.00 -4.16
N PHE A 15 -1.25 0.40 -4.56
CA PHE A 15 -2.24 0.99 -3.67
C PHE A 15 -2.58 0.06 -2.51
N PHE A 16 -2.92 -1.20 -2.82
CA PHE A 16 -3.33 -2.18 -1.82
C PHE A 16 -2.21 -2.47 -0.81
N TYR A 17 -0.97 -2.58 -1.28
CA TYR A 17 0.19 -2.72 -0.40
C TYR A 17 0.34 -1.51 0.53
N GLY A 18 0.25 -0.30 -0.02
CA GLY A 18 0.29 0.93 0.77
C GLY A 18 -0.84 1.02 1.79
N LEU A 19 -2.07 0.65 1.39
CA LEU A 19 -3.24 0.61 2.25
C LEU A 19 -3.02 -0.31 3.45
N LEU A 20 -2.54 -1.54 3.21
CA LEU A 20 -2.26 -2.49 4.29
C LEU A 20 -1.16 -1.98 5.23
N MET A 21 -0.08 -1.45 4.67
CA MET A 21 1.02 -0.87 5.45
C MET A 21 0.54 0.26 6.36
N VAL A 22 -0.16 1.24 5.79
CA VAL A 22 -0.69 2.39 6.52
C VAL A 22 -1.72 1.93 7.56
N PHE A 23 -2.64 1.04 7.21
CA PHE A 23 -3.65 0.52 8.13
C PHE A 23 -3.05 -0.19 9.34
N VAL A 24 -2.04 -1.04 9.12
CA VAL A 24 -1.38 -1.79 10.20
C VAL A 24 -0.50 -0.87 11.06
N LEU A 25 0.23 0.06 10.46
CA LEU A 25 1.21 0.89 11.18
C LEU A 25 0.59 2.14 11.84
N GLU A 26 -0.50 2.69 11.30
CA GLU A 26 -1.18 3.86 11.88
C GLU A 26 -2.28 3.48 12.88
N ASN A 27 -2.80 2.25 12.85
CA ASN A 27 -3.76 1.81 13.84
C ASN A 27 -3.04 1.48 15.16
N PRO A 28 -3.32 2.21 16.27
CA PRO A 28 -2.58 2.04 17.52
C PRO A 28 -2.76 0.64 18.15
N TYR A 29 -3.91 0.00 17.93
CA TYR A 29 -4.16 -1.36 18.42
C TYR A 29 -3.32 -2.39 17.66
N LEU A 30 -3.32 -2.33 16.33
CA LEU A 30 -2.53 -3.26 15.49
C LEU A 30 -1.03 -3.03 15.66
N ALA A 31 -0.61 -1.77 15.76
CA ALA A 31 0.77 -1.40 16.04
C ALA A 31 1.25 -2.02 17.36
N ARG A 32 0.44 -1.92 18.42
CA ARG A 32 0.75 -2.53 19.72
C ARG A 32 0.87 -4.05 19.63
N VAL A 33 -0.09 -4.71 18.98
CA VAL A 33 -0.05 -6.17 18.78
C VAL A 33 1.19 -6.59 17.98
N GLY A 34 1.56 -5.82 16.96
CA GLY A 34 2.75 -6.05 16.15
C GLY A 34 4.05 -5.91 16.96
N GLN A 35 4.15 -4.88 17.80
CA GLN A 35 5.29 -4.69 18.68
C GLN A 35 5.43 -5.83 19.70
N GLU A 36 4.33 -6.24 20.33
CA GLU A 36 4.32 -7.28 21.37
C GLU A 36 4.58 -8.69 20.81
N ARG A 37 4.05 -9.01 19.62
CA ARG A 37 4.10 -10.38 19.07
C ARG A 37 5.16 -10.61 17.99
N MET A 38 5.61 -9.57 17.29
CA MET A 38 6.48 -9.72 16.13
C MET A 38 7.87 -9.07 16.30
N GLY A 39 8.06 -8.21 17.31
CA GLY A 39 9.35 -7.64 17.68
C GLY A 39 10.11 -7.03 16.50
N GLU A 40 11.22 -7.65 16.10
CA GLU A 40 12.09 -7.19 15.02
C GLU A 40 11.38 -7.11 13.66
N MET A 41 10.46 -8.03 13.36
CA MET A 41 9.74 -8.01 12.09
C MET A 41 8.82 -6.79 11.98
N TYR A 42 8.19 -6.40 13.08
CA TYR A 42 7.41 -5.15 13.13
C TYR A 42 8.31 -3.92 12.97
N GLN A 43 9.51 -3.91 13.58
CA GLN A 43 10.44 -2.80 13.39
C GLN A 43 10.91 -2.66 11.93
N ASN A 44 11.17 -3.79 11.25
CA ASN A 44 11.50 -3.79 9.83
C ASN A 44 10.33 -3.27 8.98
N LEU A 45 9.09 -3.64 9.30
CA LEU A 45 7.90 -3.11 8.65
C LEU A 45 7.76 -1.59 8.87
N ALA A 46 7.95 -1.14 10.11
CA ALA A 46 7.84 0.27 10.50
C ALA A 46 8.88 1.16 9.80
N ARG A 47 10.08 0.64 9.49
CA ARG A 47 11.08 1.38 8.67
C ARG A 47 10.58 1.69 7.26
N HIS A 48 9.68 0.88 6.72
CA HIS A 48 9.07 1.07 5.39
C HIS A 48 7.77 1.88 5.45
N LYS A 49 7.45 2.51 6.58
CA LYS A 49 6.23 3.32 6.76
C LYS A 49 6.09 4.42 5.71
N SER A 50 7.18 5.15 5.43
CA SER A 50 7.19 6.20 4.40
C SER A 50 6.88 5.64 3.02
N LEU A 51 7.44 4.48 2.67
CA LEU A 51 7.14 3.78 1.43
C LEU A 51 5.67 3.36 1.38
N GLY A 52 5.11 2.86 2.48
CA GLY A 52 3.68 2.53 2.58
C GLY A 52 2.78 3.72 2.26
N TRP A 53 3.09 4.91 2.79
CA TRP A 53 2.37 6.14 2.48
C TRP A 53 2.51 6.56 1.01
N VAL A 54 3.71 6.45 0.43
CA VAL A 54 3.94 6.72 -0.99
C VAL A 54 3.11 5.76 -1.85
N CYS A 55 3.16 4.46 -1.56
CA CYS A 55 2.38 3.45 -2.26
C CYS A 55 0.86 3.69 -2.14
N PHE A 56 0.39 4.14 -0.98
CA PHE A 56 -1.02 4.46 -0.75
C PHE A 56 -1.47 5.65 -1.61
N PHE A 57 -0.74 6.76 -1.60
CA PHE A 57 -1.15 7.93 -2.38
C PHE A 57 -0.88 7.78 -3.87
N VAL A 58 0.33 7.37 -4.25
CA VAL A 58 0.70 7.23 -5.67
C VAL A 58 -0.11 6.12 -6.33
N GLY A 59 -0.21 4.95 -5.68
CA GLY A 59 -1.04 3.85 -6.18
C GLY A 59 -2.51 4.24 -6.23
N GLY A 60 -3.04 4.92 -5.21
CA GLY A 60 -4.44 5.32 -5.15
C GLY A 60 -4.82 6.33 -6.23
N LEU A 61 -4.00 7.39 -6.39
CA LEU A 61 -4.21 8.40 -7.43
C LEU A 61 -4.07 7.81 -8.84
N TRP A 62 -3.06 6.95 -9.05
CA TRP A 62 -2.86 6.30 -10.35
C TRP A 62 -3.99 5.30 -10.67
N SER A 63 -4.40 4.47 -9.70
CA SER A 63 -5.57 3.59 -9.88
C SER A 63 -6.83 4.38 -10.19
N ALA A 64 -7.09 5.49 -9.48
CA ALA A 64 -8.24 6.35 -9.75
C ALA A 64 -8.17 6.96 -11.16
N GLN A 65 -6.99 7.42 -11.58
CA GLN A 65 -6.76 7.91 -12.94
C GLN A 65 -7.03 6.84 -14.00
N ASN A 66 -6.54 5.62 -13.80
CA ASN A 66 -6.75 4.49 -14.74
C ASN A 66 -8.23 4.13 -14.87
N VAL A 67 -8.96 4.08 -13.75
CA VAL A 67 -10.41 3.83 -13.75
C VAL A 67 -11.13 4.95 -14.49
N TRP A 68 -10.75 6.21 -14.24
CA TRP A 68 -11.36 7.37 -14.90
C TRP A 68 -11.17 7.34 -16.43
N TYR A 69 -9.95 7.12 -16.91
CA TYR A 69 -9.68 7.05 -18.36
C TYR A 69 -10.30 5.84 -19.04
N SER A 70 -10.50 4.75 -18.30
CA SER A 70 -11.16 3.55 -18.85
C SER A 70 -12.69 3.66 -18.86
N SER A 71 -13.25 4.68 -18.18
CA SER A 71 -14.70 4.97 -18.13
C SER A 71 -15.17 6.03 -19.14
N LEU A 72 -14.21 6.64 -19.85
CA LEU A 72 -14.39 7.62 -20.93
C LEU A 72 -14.31 6.95 -22.29
#